data_AF-A0A6J7VSM4-F1
#
_entry.id   AF-A0A6J7VSM4-F1
#
_cell.length_a   1.000
_cell.length_b   1.000
_cell.length_c   1.000
_cell.angle_alpha   90.00
_cell.angle_beta   90.00
_cell.angle_gamma   90.00
#
_symmetry.space_group_name_H-M   'P 1'
#
loop_
_entity.id
_entity.type
_entity.pdbx_description
1 polymer ?
#
loop_
_entity_poly.entity_id
_entity_poly.type
_entity_poly.pdbx_seq_one_letter_code
_entity_poly.pdbx_strand_id
1 'polypeptide(L)' 'MAVGDIITAWLLLRQADICVEKLAGTPGKDAEFYKGKIASAKFFVQNYLPHISADRKIVESTDGSIMEIAESAF' A
#
# COMPACT_ATOMS: atom_id res chain seq x y z
N MET A 1 -1.49 11.55 -0.66
CA MET A 1 -2.00 10.25 -0.13
C MET A 1 -0.99 9.13 -0.32
N ALA A 2 -0.34 9.00 -1.48
CA ALA A 2 0.64 7.95 -1.79
C ALA A 2 1.73 7.65 -0.73
N VAL A 3 2.26 8.66 -0.02
CA VAL A 3 3.28 8.44 1.03
C VAL A 3 2.74 7.61 2.19
N GLY A 4 1.47 7.81 2.57
CA GLY A 4 0.83 7.04 3.65
C GLY A 4 0.66 5.57 3.28
N ASP A 5 0.32 5.29 2.03
CA ASP A 5 0.17 3.93 1.52
C ASP A 5 1.51 3.18 1.50
N ILE A 6 2.60 3.87 1.14
CA ILE A 6 3.96 3.31 1.19
C ILE A 6 4.36 2.94 2.61
N ILE A 7 4.15 3.85 3.58
CA ILE A 7 4.48 3.59 5.00
C ILE A 7 3.62 2.44 5.55
N THR A 8 2.34 2.40 5.18
CA THR A 8 1.41 1.34 5.61
C THR A 8 1.86 -0.02 5.06
N ALA A 9 2.19 -0.10 3.77
CA ALA A 9 2.71 -1.32 3.17
C ALA A 9 4.00 -1.80 3.85
N TRP A 10 4.93 -0.89 4.14
CA TRP A 10 6.18 -1.20 4.82
C TRP A 10 5.95 -1.76 6.23
N LEU A 11 5.09 -1.13 7.03
CA LEU A 11 4.78 -1.60 8.38
C LEU A 11 4.06 -2.96 8.36
N LEU A 12 3.16 -3.20 7.39
CA LEU A 12 2.50 -4.49 7.22
C LEU A 12 3.47 -5.60 6.84
N LEU A 13 4.41 -5.34 5.94
CA LEU A 13 5.46 -6.29 5.56
C LEU A 13 6.36 -6.62 6.75
N ARG A 14 6.77 -5.62 7.53
CA ARG A 14 7.57 -5.83 8.75
C ARG A 14 6.82 -6.67 9.79
N GLN A 15 5.52 -6.44 9.96
CA GLN A 15 4.70 -7.27 10.85
C GLN A 15 4.59 -8.71 10.31
N ALA A 16 4.41 -8.88 9.01
CA ALA A 16 4.33 -10.21 8.39
C ALA A 16 5.63 -11.01 8.57
N ASP A 17 6.79 -10.37 8.45
CA ASP A 17 8.10 -11.00 8.67
C ASP A 17 8.23 -11.57 10.09
N ILE A 18 7.90 -10.75 11.10
CA ILE A 18 7.86 -11.19 12.52
C ILE A 18 6.85 -12.32 12.72
N CYS A 19 5.70 -12.27 12.03
CA CYS A 19 4.68 -13.33 12.11
C CYS A 19 5.19 -14.66 11.51
N VAL A 20 5.98 -14.62 10.44
CA VAL A 20 6.60 -15.80 9.82
C VAL A 20 7.58 -16.45 10.80
N GLU A 21 8.45 -15.66 11.44
CA GLU A 21 9.38 -16.17 12.45
C GLU A 21 8.65 -16.82 13.64
N LYS A 22 7.58 -16.18 14.14
CA LYS A 22 6.76 -16.72 15.22
C LYS A 22 5.98 -17.98 14.84
N LEU A 23 5.60 -18.11 13.57
CA LEU A 23 4.95 -19.31 13.03
C LEU A 23 5.91 -20.50 12.93
N ALA A 24 7.21 -20.26 12.73
CA ALA A 24 8.23 -21.31 12.64
C ALA A 24 8.57 -21.96 14.01
N GLY A 25 8.21 -21.30 15.12
CA GLY A 25 8.34 -21.83 16.47
C GLY A 25 7.14 -22.70 16.88
N THR A 26 6.58 -22.44 18.07
CA THR A 26 5.37 -23.12 18.57
C THR A 26 4.21 -22.12 18.63
N PRO A 27 3.49 -21.90 17.52
CA PRO A 27 2.52 -20.80 17.41
C PRO A 27 1.23 -21.01 18.21
N GLY A 28 1.00 -22.22 18.76
CA GLY A 28 -0.13 -22.49 19.66
C GLY A 28 -1.48 -22.01 19.10
N LYS A 29 -2.20 -21.21 19.89
CA LYS A 29 -3.49 -20.61 19.50
C LYS A 29 -3.37 -19.39 18.58
N ASP A 30 -2.18 -18.82 18.43
CA ASP A 30 -1.94 -17.59 17.66
C ASP A 30 -1.58 -17.88 16.19
N ALA A 31 -1.49 -19.15 15.79
CA ALA A 31 -1.12 -19.56 14.43
C ALA A 31 -2.05 -18.95 13.36
N GLU A 32 -3.36 -18.98 13.59
CA GLU A 32 -4.38 -18.42 12.70
C GLU A 32 -4.25 -16.89 12.60
N PHE A 33 -3.93 -16.22 13.72
CA PHE A 33 -3.70 -14.77 13.75
C PHE A 33 -2.48 -14.36 12.93
N TYR A 34 -1.36 -15.08 13.09
CA TYR A 34 -0.14 -14.81 12.32
C TYR A 34 -0.32 -15.07 10.82
N LYS A 35 -1.03 -16.15 10.44
CA LYS A 35 -1.39 -16.41 9.04
C LYS A 35 -2.27 -15.32 8.46
N GLY A 36 -3.27 -14.86 9.22
CA GLY A 36 -4.14 -13.75 8.82
C GLY A 36 -3.35 -12.46 8.58
N LYS A 37 -2.39 -12.13 9.46
CA LYS A 37 -1.51 -10.97 9.31
C LYS A 37 -0.65 -11.03 8.04
N ILE A 38 -0.09 -12.19 7.73
CA ILE A 38 0.70 -12.40 6.49
C ILE A 38 -0.20 -12.26 5.26
N ALA A 39 -1.39 -12.85 5.28
CA ALA A 39 -2.34 -12.76 4.18
C ALA A 39 -2.79 -11.30 3.91
N SER A 40 -3.08 -10.53 4.96
CA SER A 40 -3.44 -9.12 4.85
C SER A 40 -2.31 -8.27 4.28
N ALA A 41 -1.05 -8.51 4.70
CA ALA A 41 0.10 -7.82 4.12
C ALA A 41 0.25 -8.13 2.62
N LYS A 42 0.09 -9.40 2.24
CA LYS A 42 0.13 -9.82 0.83
C LYS A 42 -0.98 -9.17 0.01
N PHE A 43 -2.20 -9.13 0.54
CA PHE A 43 -3.34 -8.48 -0.11
C PHE A 43 -3.07 -6.99 -0.35
N PHE A 44 -2.56 -6.27 0.66
CA PHE A 44 -2.27 -4.84 0.54
C PHE A 44 -1.21 -4.57 -0.53
N VAL A 45 -0.13 -5.36 -0.55
CA VAL A 45 0.94 -5.21 -1.55
C VAL A 45 0.45 -5.50 -2.97
N GLN A 46 -0.43 -6.47 -3.14
CA GLN A 46 -0.92 -6.87 -4.46
C GLN A 46 -2.05 -5.98 -4.99
N ASN A 47 -2.88 -5.42 -4.11
CA ASN A 47 -4.09 -4.69 -4.53
C ASN A 47 -3.96 -3.17 -4.37
N TYR A 48 -3.28 -2.66 -3.34
CA TYR A 48 -3.21 -1.23 -3.06
C TYR A 48 -1.93 -0.57 -3.59
N LEU A 49 -0.77 -1.21 -3.41
CA LEU A 49 0.51 -0.66 -3.85
C LEU A 49 0.61 -0.32 -5.36
N PRO A 50 -0.02 -1.06 -6.29
CA PRO A 50 0.02 -0.71 -7.72
C PRO A 50 -0.59 0.65 -8.06
N HIS A 51 -1.54 1.15 -7.26
CA HIS A 51 -2.18 2.46 -7.49
C HIS A 51 -1.16 3.61 -7.48
N ILE A 52 -0.13 3.52 -6.64
CA ILE A 52 0.93 4.53 -6.57
C ILE A 52 1.66 4.67 -7.93
N SER A 53 1.78 3.59 -8.71
CA SER A 53 2.41 3.67 -10.03
C SER A 53 1.54 4.42 -11.04
N ALA A 54 0.21 4.32 -10.93
CA ALA A 54 -0.71 5.10 -11.73
C ALA A 54 -0.71 6.57 -11.29
N ASP A 55 -0.81 6.84 -10.00
CA ASP A 55 -0.77 8.19 -9.43
C ASP A 55 0.53 8.91 -9.78
N ARG A 56 1.67 8.21 -9.72
CA ARG A 56 2.96 8.78 -10.13
C ARG A 56 2.93 9.26 -11.57
N LYS A 57 2.43 8.43 -12.50
CA LYS A 57 2.33 8.80 -13.92
C LYS A 57 1.41 9.99 -14.13
N ILE A 58 0.28 10.04 -13.42
CA ILE A 58 -0.66 11.16 -13.50
C ILE A 58 0.03 12.46 -13.08
N VAL A 59 0.71 12.44 -11.92
CA VAL A 59 1.43 13.62 -11.40
C VAL A 59 2.59 14.02 -12.31
N GLU A 60 3.33 13.07 -12.86
CA GLU A 60 4.40 13.33 -13.84
C GLU A 60 3.87 13.91 -15.16
N SER A 61 2.64 13.58 -15.54
CA SER A 61 1.98 14.10 -16.74
C SER A 61 1.19 15.40 -16.53
N THR A 62 1.04 15.85 -15.28
CA THR A 62 0.29 17.08 -14.98
C THR A 62 0.99 18.28 -15.62
N ASP A 63 0.24 19.01 -16.43
CA ASP A 63 0.70 20.24 -17.08
C ASP A 63 -0.12 21.47 -16.61
N GLY A 64 0.29 22.65 -17.07
CA GLY A 64 -0.37 23.91 -16.76
C GLY A 64 -1.64 24.19 -17.57
N SER A 65 -2.11 23.24 -18.38
CA SER A 65 -3.23 23.47 -19.32
C SER A 65 -4.50 23.98 -18.62
N ILE A 66 -4.74 23.51 -17.39
CA ILE A 66 -5.88 23.92 -16.57
C ILE A 66 -5.82 25.41 -16.21
N MET A 67 -4.62 25.98 -16.08
CA MET A 67 -4.40 27.38 -15.73
C MET A 67 -4.57 28.32 -16.95
N GLU A 68 -4.57 27.79 -18.17
CA GLU A 68 -4.78 28.57 -19.40
C GLU A 68 -6.25 28.60 -19.86
N ILE A 69 -7.12 27.86 -19.17
CA ILE A 69 -8.55 27.86 -19.50
C ILE A 69 -9.14 29.20 -19.04
N ALA A 70 -9.80 29.89 -19.97
CA ALA A 70 -10.50 31.13 -19.66
C ALA A 70 -11.55 30.88 -18.57
N GLU A 71 -11.59 31.73 -17.54
CA GLU A 71 -12.54 31.63 -16.44
C GLU A 71 -14.00 31.61 -16.93
N SER A 72 -14.28 32.24 -18.07
CA SER A 72 -15.60 32.22 -18.72
C SER A 72 -16.02 30.87 -19.33
N ALA A 73 -15.16 29.86 -19.32
CA ALA A 73 -15.45 28.51 -19.81
C ALA A 73 -15.96 27.55 -18.71
N PHE A 74 -16.02 28.02 -17.45
CA PHE A 74 -16.52 27.29 -16.29
C PHE A 74 -17.80 27.90 -15.73
#